data_AF-A0A317N2Q7-F1
#
_entry.id   AF-A0A317N2Q7-F1
#
_cell.length_a   1.000
_cell.length_b   1.000
_cell.length_c   1.000
_cell.angle_alpha   90.00
_cell.angle_beta   90.00
_cell.angle_gamma   90.00
#
_symmetry.space_group_name_H-M   'P 1'
#
loop_
_entity.id
_entity.type
_entity.pdbx_description
1 polymer ?
#
loop_
_entity_poly.entity_id
_entity_poly.type
_entity_poly.pdbx_seq_one_letter_code
_entity_poly.pdbx_strand_id
1 'polypeptide(L)'
;MLRWLLRLATISLCLTSVFSASAGNADNVRKTVLPAYNETVYSVSAASCEIRWTVKRFRETAGFGISERSQCFLPLAEQADYRSNLLKAVMADTNHLEGMRNFSWGRLQRGDANDEYGVRLAQAAAASKHWSASKGAVVRYPEGVNRFVIELLNRHRIFSELAASFDALGLELTVNGVEEVRTGELPGAGAPGGKYPIDCAVTFAISKKTDAPR
;
A
#
# COMPACT_ATOMS: atom_id res chain seq x y z
N MET A 1 47.36 -47.05 -38.41
CA MET A 1 47.79 -46.66 -37.05
C MET A 1 46.95 -45.44 -36.65
N LEU A 2 45.74 -45.61 -36.12
CA LEU A 2 45.39 -45.96 -34.73
C LEU A 2 45.82 -44.88 -33.71
N ARG A 3 44.83 -44.11 -33.21
CA ARG A 3 44.65 -43.52 -31.86
C ARG A 3 43.83 -42.22 -31.97
N TRP A 4 42.51 -42.24 -31.83
CA TRP A 4 41.75 -42.23 -30.56
C TRP A 4 42.27 -41.21 -29.56
N LEU A 5 41.56 -40.08 -29.40
CA LEU A 5 41.37 -39.40 -28.12
C LEU A 5 39.99 -38.71 -28.12
N LEU A 6 39.00 -39.46 -27.62
CA LEU A 6 37.72 -38.95 -27.12
C LEU A 6 37.99 -37.89 -26.04
N ARG A 7 37.46 -36.68 -26.19
CA ARG A 7 37.32 -35.72 -25.10
C ARG A 7 35.93 -35.89 -24.49
N LEU A 8 35.90 -36.42 -23.27
CA LEU A 8 34.72 -36.58 -22.44
C LEU A 8 34.14 -35.21 -22.07
N ALA A 9 32.81 -35.15 -22.16
CA ALA A 9 31.97 -34.04 -21.77
C ALA A 9 31.89 -33.91 -20.24
N THR A 10 31.92 -32.68 -19.75
CA THR A 10 31.38 -32.30 -18.45
C THR A 10 30.44 -31.13 -18.66
N ILE A 11 29.20 -31.45 -19.05
CA ILE A 11 28.09 -30.51 -19.00
C ILE A 11 27.70 -30.41 -17.53
N SER A 12 28.15 -29.35 -16.87
CA SER A 12 27.73 -29.01 -15.52
C SER A 12 26.27 -28.50 -15.61
N LEU A 13 25.32 -29.40 -15.39
CA LEU A 13 23.91 -29.07 -15.25
C LEU A 13 23.78 -28.27 -13.93
N CYS A 14 23.84 -26.94 -14.01
CA CYS A 14 23.33 -26.09 -12.94
C CYS A 14 21.84 -26.37 -12.81
N LEU A 15 21.48 -27.23 -11.84
CA LEU A 15 20.13 -27.37 -11.33
C LEU A 15 19.76 -26.04 -10.66
N THR A 16 19.33 -25.06 -11.44
CA THR A 16 18.61 -23.90 -10.91
C THR A 16 17.29 -24.43 -10.41
N SER A 17 17.22 -24.69 -9.11
CA SER A 17 15.97 -24.90 -8.39
C SER A 17 15.16 -23.62 -8.57
N VAL A 18 14.29 -23.60 -9.59
CA VAL A 18 13.22 -22.63 -9.68
C VAL A 18 12.32 -22.95 -8.49
N PHE A 19 12.53 -22.24 -7.39
CA PHE A 19 11.53 -22.14 -6.34
C PHE A 19 10.34 -21.46 -6.97
N SER A 20 9.43 -22.25 -7.54
CA SER A 20 8.08 -21.82 -7.82
C SER A 20 7.47 -21.50 -6.46
N ALA A 21 7.58 -20.23 -6.05
CA ALA A 21 6.73 -19.69 -5.01
C ALA A 21 5.31 -19.98 -5.45
N SER A 22 4.64 -20.92 -4.80
CA SER A 22 3.22 -21.14 -5.03
C SER A 22 2.53 -19.82 -4.75
N ALA A 23 1.97 -19.19 -5.78
CA ALA A 23 1.06 -18.07 -5.61
C ALA A 23 0.00 -18.53 -4.61
N GLY A 24 0.04 -17.98 -3.40
CA GLY A 24 -0.97 -18.29 -2.41
C GLY A 24 -2.33 -17.93 -3.00
N ASN A 25 -3.31 -18.81 -2.85
CA ASN A 25 -4.62 -18.59 -3.43
C ASN A 25 -5.24 -17.35 -2.79
N ALA A 26 -5.22 -16.21 -3.51
CA ALA A 26 -5.66 -14.91 -3.00
C ALA A 26 -7.13 -14.92 -2.56
N ASP A 27 -7.91 -15.93 -2.97
CA ASP A 27 -9.33 -16.09 -2.67
C ASP A 27 -9.64 -16.50 -1.22
N ASN A 28 -8.63 -16.87 -0.43
CA ASN A 28 -8.81 -17.33 0.96
C ASN A 28 -8.80 -16.20 1.98
N VAL A 29 -9.80 -15.31 1.96
CA VAL A 29 -9.99 -14.32 3.02
C VAL A 29 -10.46 -15.02 4.31
N ARG A 30 -9.64 -14.95 5.36
CA ARG A 30 -10.03 -15.40 6.70
C ARG A 30 -10.75 -14.28 7.44
N LYS A 31 -11.93 -14.59 7.97
CA LYS A 31 -12.74 -13.69 8.81
C LYS A 31 -12.71 -14.16 10.26
N THR A 32 -12.41 -13.24 11.19
CA THR A 32 -12.43 -13.48 12.63
C THR A 32 -13.28 -12.40 13.31
N VAL A 33 -14.37 -12.80 13.97
CA VAL A 33 -15.24 -11.88 14.72
C VAL A 33 -14.75 -11.78 16.15
N LEU A 34 -14.59 -10.57 16.67
CA LEU A 34 -14.10 -10.27 18.01
C LEU A 34 -15.16 -9.45 18.77
N PRO A 35 -16.20 -10.09 19.35
CA PRO A 35 -17.34 -9.39 19.94
C PRO A 35 -16.95 -8.47 21.10
N ALA A 36 -15.98 -8.87 21.92
CA ALA A 36 -15.53 -8.08 23.07
C ALA A 36 -15.01 -6.67 22.67
N TYR A 37 -14.53 -6.53 21.44
CA TYR A 37 -13.96 -5.28 20.92
C TYR A 37 -14.84 -4.59 19.87
N ASN A 38 -16.00 -5.16 19.53
CA ASN A 38 -16.83 -4.74 18.39
C ASN A 38 -16.04 -4.68 17.07
N GLU A 39 -15.15 -5.65 16.88
CA GLU A 39 -14.24 -5.72 15.74
C GLU A 39 -14.49 -6.98 14.91
N THR A 40 -14.30 -6.86 13.60
CA THR A 40 -14.20 -8.00 12.69
C THR A 40 -12.92 -7.85 11.90
N VAL A 41 -12.08 -8.87 11.96
CA VAL A 41 -10.77 -8.90 11.32
C VAL A 41 -10.87 -9.75 10.06
N TYR A 42 -10.52 -9.15 8.92
CA TYR A 42 -10.36 -9.82 7.64
C TYR A 42 -8.87 -9.90 7.36
N SER A 43 -8.37 -11.08 7.04
CA SER A 43 -6.95 -11.27 6.74
C SER A 43 -6.78 -12.17 5.54
N VAL A 44 -5.80 -11.86 4.72
CA VAL A 44 -5.33 -12.74 3.66
C VAL A 44 -3.83 -12.93 3.83
N SER A 45 -3.36 -14.16 3.63
CA SER A 45 -1.97 -14.54 3.84
C SER A 45 -1.50 -15.44 2.73
N ALA A 46 -0.30 -15.16 2.21
CA ALA A 46 0.37 -15.97 1.20
C ALA A 46 1.88 -15.78 1.32
N ALA A 47 2.62 -16.89 1.43
CA ALA A 47 4.08 -16.88 1.57
C ALA A 47 4.57 -15.88 2.63
N SER A 48 5.31 -14.84 2.23
CA SER A 48 5.87 -13.78 3.09
C SER A 48 4.96 -12.54 3.21
N CYS A 49 3.67 -12.69 2.91
CA CYS A 49 2.70 -11.60 2.92
C CYS A 49 1.52 -11.90 3.83
N GLU A 50 1.26 -11.02 4.79
CA GLU A 50 -0.01 -10.93 5.50
C GLU A 50 -0.56 -9.51 5.37
N ILE A 51 -1.82 -9.40 4.93
CA ILE A 51 -2.58 -8.14 4.93
C ILE A 51 -3.83 -8.35 5.75
N ARG A 52 -4.09 -7.45 6.70
CA ARG A 52 -5.16 -7.51 7.67
C ARG A 52 -5.93 -6.20 7.72
N TRP A 53 -7.25 -6.27 7.58
CA TRP A 53 -8.17 -5.16 7.75
C TRP A 53 -9.04 -5.42 8.98
N THR A 54 -9.01 -4.50 9.95
CA THR A 54 -9.89 -4.53 11.11
C THR A 54 -11.04 -3.56 10.88
N VAL A 55 -12.25 -4.10 10.78
CA VAL A 55 -13.50 -3.33 10.75
C VAL A 55 -13.96 -3.13 12.19
N LYS A 56 -14.03 -1.88 12.65
CA LYS A 56 -14.46 -1.53 14.01
C LYS A 56 -15.75 -0.73 13.98
N ARG A 57 -16.80 -1.26 14.62
CA ARG A 57 -18.11 -0.57 14.71
C ARG A 57 -18.12 0.39 15.90
N PHE A 58 -18.61 1.60 15.68
CA PHE A 58 -18.76 2.58 16.75
C PHE A 58 -20.02 2.26 17.55
N ARG A 59 -19.94 2.26 18.89
CA ARG A 59 -21.09 1.87 19.75
C ARG A 59 -22.25 2.85 19.69
N GLU A 60 -21.94 4.13 19.46
CA GLU A 60 -22.90 5.23 19.58
C GLU A 60 -23.53 5.62 18.23
N THR A 61 -23.04 5.07 17.11
CA THR A 61 -23.56 5.39 15.78
C THR A 61 -23.64 4.12 14.94
N ALA A 62 -24.44 4.13 13.87
CA ALA A 62 -24.45 3.04 12.89
C ALA A 62 -23.16 2.93 12.05
N GLY A 63 -22.17 3.81 12.29
CA GLY A 63 -20.96 3.89 11.49
C GLY A 63 -19.86 2.93 11.91
N PHE A 64 -18.86 2.79 11.05
CA PHE A 64 -17.66 1.99 11.33
C PHE A 64 -16.42 2.59 10.68
N GLY A 65 -15.26 2.18 11.17
CA GLY A 65 -13.95 2.46 10.57
C GLY A 65 -13.25 1.20 10.12
N ILE A 66 -12.34 1.33 9.16
CA ILE A 66 -11.42 0.27 8.75
C ILE A 66 -10.00 0.71 9.09
N SER A 67 -9.22 -0.18 9.67
CA SER A 67 -7.77 0.00 9.84
C SER A 67 -7.03 -1.11 9.12
N GLU A 68 -6.09 -0.76 8.26
CA GLU A 68 -5.20 -1.71 7.60
C GLU A 68 -3.92 -1.90 8.42
N ARG A 69 -3.44 -3.14 8.46
CA ARG A 69 -2.09 -3.52 8.88
C ARG A 69 -1.58 -4.58 7.91
N SER A 70 -0.37 -4.42 7.39
CA SER A 70 0.30 -5.49 6.65
C SER A 70 1.72 -5.71 7.14
N GLN A 71 2.16 -6.95 6.97
CA GLN A 71 3.56 -7.34 6.96
C GLN A 71 3.76 -8.09 5.65
N CYS A 72 4.22 -7.40 4.61
CA CYS A 72 4.20 -7.96 3.27
C CYS A 72 5.35 -7.48 2.40
N PHE A 73 6.18 -8.43 1.98
CA PHE A 73 7.39 -8.16 1.18
C PHE A 73 7.15 -8.23 -0.34
N LEU A 74 5.91 -8.50 -0.78
CA LEU A 74 5.59 -8.53 -2.20
C LEU A 74 5.60 -7.11 -2.81
N PRO A 75 5.86 -6.96 -4.12
CA PRO A 75 5.67 -5.70 -4.83
C PRO A 75 4.24 -5.16 -4.69
N LEU A 76 4.04 -3.84 -4.71
CA LEU A 76 2.73 -3.24 -4.48
C LEU A 76 1.64 -3.71 -5.45
N ALA A 77 2.03 -3.95 -6.72
CA ALA A 77 1.14 -4.49 -7.73
C ALA A 77 0.62 -5.89 -7.36
N GLU A 78 1.48 -6.78 -6.86
CA GLU A 78 1.07 -8.12 -6.41
C GLU A 78 0.23 -8.06 -5.13
N GLN A 79 0.45 -7.06 -4.27
CA GLN A 79 -0.38 -6.85 -3.09
C GLN A 79 -1.81 -6.37 -3.43
N ALA A 80 -2.03 -5.83 -4.64
CA ALA A 80 -3.32 -5.27 -5.04
C ALA A 80 -4.43 -6.33 -5.05
N ASP A 81 -4.14 -7.53 -5.55
CA ASP A 81 -5.11 -8.63 -5.64
C ASP A 81 -5.60 -9.06 -4.26
N TYR A 82 -4.67 -9.19 -3.30
CA TYR A 82 -4.98 -9.48 -1.90
C TYR A 82 -5.89 -8.42 -1.28
N ARG A 83 -5.60 -7.13 -1.53
CA ARG A 83 -6.44 -6.02 -1.02
C ARG A 83 -7.80 -5.96 -1.71
N SER A 84 -7.87 -6.29 -3.00
CA SER A 84 -9.14 -6.40 -3.73
C SER A 84 -10.04 -7.47 -3.11
N ASN A 85 -9.47 -8.63 -2.76
CA ASN A 85 -10.23 -9.71 -2.14
C ASN A 85 -10.69 -9.38 -0.71
N LEU A 86 -9.85 -8.71 0.08
CA LEU A 86 -10.27 -8.16 1.37
C LEU A 86 -11.41 -7.15 1.21
N LEU A 87 -11.31 -6.24 0.24
CA LEU A 87 -12.33 -5.23 -0.03
C LEU A 87 -13.68 -5.88 -0.39
N LYS A 88 -13.69 -6.86 -1.29
CA LYS A 88 -14.90 -7.62 -1.65
C LYS A 88 -15.55 -8.29 -0.43
N ALA A 89 -14.75 -8.94 0.41
CA ALA A 89 -15.25 -9.60 1.62
C ALA A 89 -15.85 -8.59 2.61
N VAL A 90 -15.17 -7.46 2.85
CA VAL A 90 -15.69 -6.39 3.72
C VAL A 90 -16.97 -5.79 3.14
N MET A 91 -17.04 -5.53 1.83
CA MET A 91 -18.24 -4.99 1.18
C MET A 91 -19.45 -5.90 1.33
N ALA A 92 -19.26 -7.22 1.20
CA ALA A 92 -20.34 -8.20 1.40
C ALA A 92 -20.91 -8.15 2.83
N ASP A 93 -20.08 -7.89 3.84
CA ASP A 93 -20.49 -7.86 5.24
C ASP A 93 -20.95 -6.48 5.75
N THR A 94 -20.78 -5.42 4.95
CA THR A 94 -21.03 -4.02 5.36
C THR A 94 -22.03 -3.30 4.47
N ASN A 95 -22.82 -4.04 3.67
CA ASN A 95 -23.74 -3.46 2.70
C ASN A 95 -23.05 -2.43 1.78
N HIS A 96 -21.98 -2.86 1.10
CA HIS A 96 -21.19 -2.00 0.20
C HIS A 96 -20.57 -0.77 0.88
N LEU A 97 -19.98 -0.97 2.07
CA LEU A 97 -19.34 0.06 2.89
C LEU A 97 -20.30 1.17 3.40
N GLU A 98 -21.60 0.92 3.44
CA GLU A 98 -22.56 1.92 3.93
C GLU A 98 -22.29 2.25 5.41
N GLY A 99 -22.13 3.54 5.72
CA GLY A 99 -21.82 4.00 7.08
C GLY A 99 -20.32 3.99 7.43
N MET A 100 -19.45 3.62 6.49
CA MET A 100 -18.01 3.77 6.66
C MET A 100 -17.62 5.24 6.87
N ARG A 101 -16.81 5.53 7.88
CA ARG A 101 -16.39 6.90 8.23
C ARG A 101 -14.95 7.20 7.88
N ASN A 102 -14.07 6.21 8.03
CA ASN A 102 -12.64 6.37 7.78
C ASN A 102 -11.98 5.06 7.37
N PHE A 103 -10.96 5.17 6.52
CA PHE A 103 -10.02 4.11 6.25
C PHE A 103 -8.62 4.52 6.70
N SER A 104 -8.16 4.02 7.84
CA SER A 104 -6.81 4.25 8.33
C SER A 104 -5.85 3.26 7.68
N TRP A 105 -4.86 3.78 6.95
CA TRP A 105 -3.77 3.00 6.38
C TRP A 105 -2.63 2.79 7.36
N GLY A 106 -2.37 3.79 8.21
CA GLY A 106 -1.13 3.85 8.98
C GLY A 106 0.05 4.33 8.13
N ARG A 107 1.26 3.88 8.47
CA ARG A 107 2.52 4.42 7.93
C ARG A 107 2.79 3.93 6.50
N LEU A 108 3.48 4.77 5.71
CA LEU A 108 3.97 4.42 4.38
C LEU A 108 5.14 3.45 4.49
N GLN A 109 6.10 3.76 5.36
CA GLN A 109 7.22 2.85 5.66
C GLN A 109 6.76 1.86 6.73
N ARG A 110 6.81 0.58 6.40
CA ARG A 110 6.28 -0.50 7.25
C ARG A 110 7.37 -1.37 7.85
N GLY A 111 8.63 -1.00 7.64
CA GLY A 111 9.78 -1.76 8.10
C GLY A 111 9.96 -3.08 7.35
N ASP A 112 9.25 -3.26 6.24
CA ASP A 112 9.54 -4.29 5.24
C ASP A 112 10.48 -3.71 4.17
N ALA A 113 11.04 -4.57 3.32
CA ALA A 113 11.94 -4.16 2.24
C ALA A 113 11.25 -3.30 1.16
N ASN A 114 9.94 -3.07 1.28
CA ASN A 114 9.13 -2.38 0.28
C ASN A 114 8.75 -0.96 0.73
N ASP A 115 9.74 -0.07 0.75
CA ASP A 115 9.55 1.37 0.98
C ASP A 115 9.02 2.12 -0.25
N GLU A 116 8.41 1.42 -1.21
CA GLU A 116 8.02 1.98 -2.51
C GLU A 116 7.09 3.19 -2.39
N TYR A 117 6.13 3.20 -1.45
CA TYR A 117 5.29 4.38 -1.20
C TYR A 117 6.10 5.59 -0.70
N GLY A 118 7.08 5.34 0.18
CA GLY A 118 7.97 6.38 0.69
C GLY A 118 8.86 6.95 -0.42
N VAL A 119 9.41 6.09 -1.28
CA VAL A 119 10.20 6.49 -2.45
C VAL A 119 9.36 7.36 -3.40
N ARG A 120 8.14 6.93 -3.74
CA ARG A 120 7.24 7.68 -4.63
C ARG A 120 6.87 9.04 -4.03
N LEU A 121 6.57 9.12 -2.72
CA LEU A 121 6.28 10.39 -2.04
C LEU A 121 7.49 11.34 -2.09
N ALA A 122 8.67 10.82 -1.80
CA ALA A 122 9.87 11.63 -1.76
C ALA A 122 10.28 12.13 -3.15
N GLN A 123 10.13 11.31 -4.20
CA GLN A 123 10.30 11.73 -5.59
C GLN A 123 9.32 12.84 -5.98
N ALA A 124 8.05 12.71 -5.58
CA ALA A 124 7.03 13.75 -5.81
C ALA A 124 7.39 15.07 -5.10
N ALA A 125 7.92 14.98 -3.88
CA ALA A 125 8.41 16.16 -3.15
C ALA A 125 9.66 16.77 -3.79
N ALA A 126 10.62 15.95 -4.24
CA ALA A 126 11.82 16.40 -4.93
C ALA A 126 11.53 17.16 -6.23
N ALA A 127 10.47 16.78 -6.93
CA ALA A 127 9.99 17.48 -8.12
C ALA A 127 9.25 18.78 -7.81
N SER A 128 8.92 19.06 -6.55
CA SER A 128 8.11 20.20 -6.14
C SER A 128 8.94 21.43 -5.79
N LYS A 129 8.60 22.58 -6.38
CA LYS A 129 9.15 23.89 -5.99
C LYS A 129 8.81 24.32 -4.56
N HIS A 130 7.84 23.64 -3.93
CA HIS A 130 7.39 23.92 -2.57
C HIS A 130 8.13 23.09 -1.51
N TRP A 131 9.09 22.25 -1.90
CA TRP A 131 9.92 21.51 -0.98
C TRP A 131 11.36 22.02 -1.01
N SER A 132 11.99 22.11 0.16
CA SER A 132 13.42 22.39 0.28
C SER A 132 14.13 21.16 0.83
N ALA A 133 14.88 20.47 -0.03
CA ALA A 133 15.64 19.28 0.34
C ALA A 133 16.72 19.56 1.39
N SER A 134 17.33 20.75 1.37
CA SER A 134 18.32 21.15 2.37
C SER A 134 17.72 21.41 3.75
N LYS A 135 16.49 21.93 3.80
CA LYS A 135 15.77 22.17 5.05
C LYS A 135 14.99 20.96 5.54
N GLY A 136 14.66 20.02 4.64
CA GLY A 136 13.70 18.96 4.93
C GLY A 136 12.32 19.53 5.28
N ALA A 137 11.89 20.58 4.59
CA ALA A 137 10.66 21.28 4.95
C ALA A 137 9.98 21.91 3.73
N VAL A 138 8.69 22.17 3.88
CA VAL A 138 7.93 22.98 2.91
C VAL A 138 8.44 24.42 2.90
N VAL A 139 8.50 25.00 1.70
CA VAL A 139 8.79 26.41 1.46
C VAL A 139 7.65 27.02 0.67
N ARG A 140 7.16 28.18 1.12
CA ARG A 140 6.08 28.91 0.44
C ARG A 140 4.84 28.03 0.22
N TYR A 141 4.35 27.41 1.30
CA TYR A 141 3.14 26.60 1.31
C TYR A 141 2.32 26.90 2.59
N PRO A 142 1.40 27.90 2.55
CA PRO A 142 0.74 28.44 3.75
C PRO A 142 -0.09 27.43 4.54
N GLU A 143 -0.63 26.41 3.89
CA GLU A 143 -1.47 25.39 4.53
C GLU A 143 -0.67 24.35 5.33
N GLY A 144 0.67 24.46 5.33
CA GLY A 144 1.57 23.60 6.10
C GLY A 144 1.89 22.25 5.47
N VAL A 145 2.72 21.47 6.16
CA VAL A 145 3.30 20.21 5.63
C VAL A 145 2.26 19.11 5.39
N ASN A 146 1.26 18.98 6.28
CA ASN A 146 0.25 17.92 6.13
C ASN A 146 -0.56 18.14 4.86
N ARG A 147 -1.01 19.37 4.60
CA ARG A 147 -1.78 19.68 3.40
C ARG A 147 -0.97 19.53 2.13
N PHE A 148 0.30 19.95 2.15
CA PHE A 148 1.25 19.72 1.07
C PHE A 148 1.41 18.22 0.75
N VAL A 149 1.59 17.37 1.76
CA VAL A 149 1.74 15.92 1.57
C VAL A 149 0.44 15.29 1.05
N ILE A 150 -0.74 15.69 1.55
CA ILE A 150 -2.03 15.26 1.02
C ILE A 150 -2.15 15.60 -0.48
N GLU A 151 -1.75 16.80 -0.89
CA GLU A 151 -1.75 17.22 -2.30
C GLU A 151 -0.83 16.32 -3.13
N LEU A 152 0.40 16.06 -2.67
CA LEU A 152 1.34 15.19 -3.38
C LEU A 152 0.79 13.76 -3.53
N LEU A 153 0.30 13.16 -2.44
CA LEU A 153 -0.21 11.79 -2.44
C LEU A 153 -1.35 11.59 -3.44
N ASN A 154 -2.28 12.55 -3.50
CA ASN A 154 -3.40 12.53 -4.44
C ASN A 154 -2.98 12.87 -5.88
N ARG A 155 -2.24 13.98 -6.08
CA ARG A 155 -1.83 14.44 -7.42
C ARG A 155 -0.99 13.41 -8.15
N HIS A 156 -0.05 12.78 -7.45
CA HIS A 156 0.86 11.79 -8.02
C HIS A 156 0.31 10.36 -7.95
N ARG A 157 -0.93 10.18 -7.48
CA ARG A 157 -1.60 8.87 -7.36
C ARG A 157 -0.70 7.82 -6.69
N ILE A 158 -0.09 8.18 -5.57
CA ILE A 158 0.93 7.36 -4.88
C ILE A 158 0.38 5.97 -4.51
N PHE A 159 -0.93 5.89 -4.26
CA PHE A 159 -1.69 4.67 -3.96
C PHE A 159 -2.46 4.11 -5.17
N SER A 160 -1.94 4.23 -6.38
CA SER A 160 -2.66 3.86 -7.62
C SER A 160 -3.20 2.43 -7.63
N GLU A 161 -2.44 1.48 -7.10
CA GLU A 161 -2.77 0.05 -7.04
C GLU A 161 -3.96 -0.21 -6.12
N LEU A 162 -3.95 0.43 -4.95
CA LEU A 162 -5.05 0.39 -4.01
C LEU A 162 -6.28 1.10 -4.58
N ALA A 163 -6.10 2.31 -5.14
CA ALA A 163 -7.18 3.08 -5.75
C ALA A 163 -7.86 2.31 -6.89
N ALA A 164 -7.10 1.58 -7.71
CA ALA A 164 -7.65 0.74 -8.78
C ALA A 164 -8.55 -0.38 -8.25
N SER A 165 -8.24 -0.94 -7.07
CA SER A 165 -9.09 -1.97 -6.43
C SER A 165 -10.44 -1.40 -5.97
N PHE A 166 -10.48 -0.14 -5.52
CA PHE A 166 -11.72 0.56 -5.20
C PHE A 166 -12.48 0.96 -6.47
N ASP A 167 -11.76 1.47 -7.49
CA ASP A 167 -12.35 1.90 -8.76
C ASP A 167 -13.08 0.77 -9.48
N ALA A 168 -12.52 -0.44 -9.48
CA ALA A 168 -13.14 -1.64 -10.03
C ALA A 168 -14.50 -2.00 -9.39
N LEU A 169 -14.80 -1.45 -8.22
CA LEU A 169 -16.06 -1.66 -7.48
C LEU A 169 -16.94 -0.39 -7.45
N GLY A 170 -16.66 0.58 -8.33
CA GLY A 170 -17.45 1.82 -8.43
C GLY A 170 -17.21 2.81 -7.28
N LEU A 171 -16.06 2.70 -6.60
CA LEU A 171 -15.68 3.55 -5.49
C LEU A 171 -14.48 4.41 -5.85
N GLU A 172 -14.41 5.61 -5.28
CA GLU A 172 -13.26 6.50 -5.37
C GLU A 172 -12.54 6.52 -4.02
N LEU A 173 -11.21 6.36 -4.06
CA LEU A 173 -10.35 6.41 -2.89
C LEU A 173 -9.48 7.66 -2.97
N THR A 174 -9.58 8.54 -1.97
CA THR A 174 -8.76 9.76 -1.89
C THR A 174 -8.08 9.86 -0.54
N VAL A 175 -6.84 10.34 -0.52
CA VAL A 175 -6.18 10.67 0.76
C VAL A 175 -6.85 11.92 1.32
N ASN A 176 -7.41 11.83 2.52
CA ASN A 176 -8.09 12.94 3.18
C ASN A 176 -7.33 13.47 4.40
N GLY A 177 -6.39 12.68 4.95
CA GLY A 177 -5.65 13.05 6.13
C GLY A 177 -4.26 12.42 6.15
N VAL A 178 -3.29 13.17 6.67
CA VAL A 178 -1.97 12.67 7.02
C VAL A 178 -1.53 13.21 8.37
N GLU A 179 -0.79 12.39 9.11
CA GLU A 179 -0.23 12.72 10.41
C GLU A 179 1.24 12.25 10.50
N GLU A 180 1.98 12.83 11.44
CA GLU A 180 3.37 12.43 11.74
C GLU A 180 4.30 12.39 10.51
N VAL A 181 4.27 13.42 9.67
CA VAL A 181 5.16 13.49 8.50
C VAL A 181 6.61 13.43 8.97
N ARG A 182 7.34 12.41 8.52
CA ARG A 182 8.77 12.23 8.80
C ARG A 182 9.59 12.47 7.56
N THR A 183 10.72 13.11 7.78
CA THR A 183 11.68 13.41 6.72
C THR A 183 12.96 12.63 6.90
N GLY A 184 13.56 12.19 5.81
CA GLY A 184 14.84 11.52 5.84
C GLY A 184 15.44 11.40 4.45
N GLU A 185 16.53 10.64 4.39
CA GLU A 185 17.16 10.21 3.16
C GLU A 185 16.67 8.80 2.85
N LEU A 186 16.30 8.54 1.60
CA LEU A 186 15.86 7.23 1.16
C LEU A 186 16.49 6.95 -0.22
N PRO A 187 17.09 5.77 -0.46
CA PRO A 187 17.65 5.45 -1.77
C PRO A 187 16.62 5.60 -2.89
N GLY A 188 16.97 6.30 -3.97
CA GLY A 188 16.06 6.54 -5.11
C GLY A 188 15.02 7.65 -4.92
N ALA A 189 14.99 8.31 -3.75
CA ALA A 189 14.01 9.34 -3.41
C ALA A 189 14.31 10.75 -3.92
N GLY A 190 15.53 11.01 -4.39
CA GLY A 190 15.95 12.35 -4.84
C GLY A 190 17.47 12.50 -4.89
N ALA A 191 17.95 13.75 -4.90
CA ALA A 191 19.38 14.04 -4.88
C ALA A 191 20.05 13.54 -3.58
N PRO A 192 21.29 13.01 -3.64
CA PRO A 192 22.05 12.59 -2.46
C PRO A 192 22.16 13.69 -1.39
N GLY A 193 22.00 13.32 -0.11
CA GLY A 193 22.04 14.26 1.03
C GLY A 193 20.81 15.15 1.19
N GLY A 194 19.77 14.96 0.38
CA GLY A 194 18.50 15.68 0.49
C GLY A 194 17.54 15.04 1.49
N LYS A 195 16.90 15.85 2.34
CA LYS A 195 15.85 15.40 3.26
C LYS A 195 14.48 15.56 2.60
N TYR A 196 13.74 14.46 2.46
CA TYR A 196 12.43 14.43 1.80
C TYR A 196 11.39 13.81 2.73
N PRO A 197 10.08 14.10 2.56
CA PRO A 197 9.05 13.38 3.29
C PRO A 197 9.05 11.94 2.77
N ILE A 198 9.34 11.00 3.66
CA ILE A 198 9.47 9.57 3.33
C ILE A 198 8.40 8.73 4.02
N ASP A 199 7.73 9.29 5.02
CA ASP A 199 6.73 8.57 5.77
C ASP A 199 5.71 9.50 6.43
N CYS A 200 4.50 9.00 6.62
CA CYS A 200 3.40 9.62 7.35
C CYS A 200 2.32 8.57 7.63
N ALA A 201 1.53 8.76 8.68
CA ALA A 201 0.30 8.00 8.85
C ALA A 201 -0.78 8.56 7.90
N VAL A 202 -1.42 7.69 7.12
CA VAL A 202 -2.42 8.09 6.10
C VAL A 202 -3.82 7.64 6.50
N THR A 203 -4.80 8.51 6.23
CA THR A 203 -6.22 8.19 6.24
C THR A 203 -6.82 8.49 4.87
N PHE A 204 -7.74 7.64 4.42
CA PHE A 204 -8.50 7.85 3.20
C PHE A 204 -9.96 8.19 3.46
N ALA A 205 -10.53 8.98 2.54
CA ALA A 205 -11.95 9.06 2.29
C ALA A 205 -12.33 8.13 1.13
N ILE A 206 -13.51 7.51 1.24
CA ILE A 206 -14.09 6.67 0.20
C ILE A 206 -15.45 7.25 -0.18
N SER A 207 -15.67 7.46 -1.46
CA SER A 207 -16.92 7.94 -2.03
C SER A 207 -17.42 7.00 -3.12
N LYS A 208 -18.73 7.02 -3.40
CA LYS A 208 -19.23 6.41 -4.63
C LYS A 208 -18.73 7.24 -5.79
N LYS A 209 -18.30 6.58 -6.87
CA LYS A 209 -18.01 7.27 -8.12
C LYS A 209 -19.33 7.79 -8.66
N THR A 210 -19.54 9.10 -8.62
CA THR A 210 -20.66 9.71 -9.32
C THR A 210 -20.43 9.44 -10.80
N ASP A 211 -21.38 8.80 -11.49
CA ASP A 211 -21.31 8.66 -12.94
C ASP A 211 -21.11 10.07 -13.51
N ALA A 212 -19.94 10.34 -14.08
CA ALA A 212 -19.77 11.53 -14.89
C ALA A 212 -20.79 11.42 -16.03
N PRO A 213 -21.55 12.48 -16.35
CA PRO A 213 -22.40 12.43 -17.53
C PRO A 213 -21.53 12.07 -18.73
N ARG A 214 -21.86 10.95 -19.38
CA ARG A 214 -21.21 10.49 -20.61
C ARG A 214 -21.41 11.49 -21.73
#